data_AF-A0A972LSD1-F1
#
_entry.id   AF-A0A972LSD1-F1
#
_cell.length_a   1.000
_cell.length_b   1.000
_cell.length_c   1.000
_cell.angle_alpha   90.00
_cell.angle_beta   90.00
_cell.angle_gamma   90.00
#
_symmetry.space_group_name_H-M   'P 1'
#
loop_
_entity.id
_entity.type
_entity.pdbx_description
1 polymer ?
#
loop_
_entity_poly.entity_id
_entity_poly.type
_entity_poly.pdbx_seq_one_letter_code
_entity_poly.pdbx_strand_id
1 'polypeptide(L)'
;MQKFDHEKLKVYQKSIQFVDWSTDLLSCVPKSCAVYNQFDRASTSIPLNLAEGNGKYTSADRCRYFDIARGSALECAACLDVLIAKEAVSDEKVLEGKEILVEIVSMIVGLIRSNSKDRTV
;
A
#
# COMPACT_ATOMS: atom_id res chain seq x y z
N MET A 1 -23.52 -8.03 10.00
CA MET A 1 -22.85 -6.80 10.49
C MET A 1 -22.74 -5.83 9.32
N GLN A 2 -23.12 -4.57 9.50
CA GLN A 2 -23.00 -3.54 8.46
C GLN A 2 -21.51 -3.19 8.28
N LYS A 3 -21.07 -2.99 7.05
CA LYS A 3 -19.69 -2.62 6.69
C LYS A 3 -19.66 -1.24 6.05
N PHE A 4 -18.60 -0.47 6.31
CA PHE A 4 -18.32 0.73 5.54
C PHE A 4 -18.01 0.37 4.08
N ASP A 5 -18.28 1.27 3.15
CA ASP A 5 -18.16 0.93 1.72
C ASP A 5 -16.74 0.57 1.28
N HIS A 6 -15.72 1.21 1.87
CA HIS A 6 -14.33 0.91 1.55
C HIS A 6 -13.90 -0.48 2.05
N GLU A 7 -14.50 -0.99 3.12
CA GLU A 7 -14.24 -2.34 3.64
C GLU A 7 -14.71 -3.44 2.68
N LYS A 8 -15.54 -3.09 1.68
CA LYS A 8 -15.96 -4.00 0.60
C LYS A 8 -14.93 -4.09 -0.52
N LEU A 9 -13.99 -3.13 -0.61
CA LEU A 9 -12.93 -3.17 -1.62
C LEU A 9 -11.93 -4.28 -1.29
N LYS A 10 -11.73 -5.21 -2.22
CA LYS A 10 -10.73 -6.27 -2.08
C LYS A 10 -9.33 -5.70 -1.87
N VAL A 11 -9.00 -4.61 -2.54
CA VAL A 11 -7.68 -3.95 -2.41
C VAL A 11 -7.48 -3.33 -1.03
N TYR A 12 -8.55 -2.85 -0.39
CA TYR A 12 -8.47 -2.37 0.98
C TYR A 12 -8.18 -3.53 1.95
N GLN A 13 -8.89 -4.64 1.83
CA GLN A 13 -8.64 -5.83 2.65
C GLN A 13 -7.19 -6.35 2.50
N LYS A 14 -6.69 -6.42 1.26
CA LYS A 14 -5.30 -6.78 0.97
C LYS A 14 -4.30 -5.77 1.56
N SER A 15 -4.62 -4.47 1.54
CA SER A 15 -3.77 -3.45 2.16
C SER A 15 -3.72 -3.56 3.68
N ILE A 16 -4.79 -4.01 4.34
CA ILE A 16 -4.76 -4.31 5.79
C ILE A 16 -3.88 -5.53 6.07
N GLN A 17 -3.94 -6.58 5.24
CA GLN A 17 -3.02 -7.73 5.34
C GLN A 17 -1.55 -7.28 5.16
N PHE A 18 -1.30 -6.36 4.22
CA PHE A 18 0.03 -5.79 4.06
C PHE A 18 0.50 -5.00 5.28
N VAL A 19 -0.38 -4.23 5.93
CA VAL A 19 -0.03 -3.51 7.17
C VAL A 19 0.33 -4.48 8.29
N ASP A 20 -0.42 -5.56 8.46
CA ASP A 20 -0.15 -6.63 9.43
C ASP A 20 1.24 -7.24 9.19
N TRP A 21 1.49 -7.70 7.96
CA TRP A 21 2.80 -8.21 7.54
C TRP A 21 3.94 -7.19 7.74
N SER A 22 3.69 -5.92 7.41
CA SER A 22 4.69 -4.85 7.55
C SER A 22 5.04 -4.60 9.02
N THR A 23 4.08 -4.75 9.93
CA THR A 23 4.26 -4.60 11.37
C THR A 23 5.15 -5.72 11.90
N ASP A 24 4.91 -6.95 11.45
CA ASP A 24 5.74 -8.11 11.81
C ASP A 24 7.17 -7.96 11.29
N LEU A 25 7.37 -7.50 10.05
CA LEU A 25 8.71 -7.22 9.53
C LEU A 25 9.42 -6.15 10.36
N LEU A 26 8.73 -5.04 10.66
CA LEU A 26 9.28 -3.92 11.43
C LEU A 26 9.67 -4.32 12.85
N SER A 27 9.04 -5.34 13.44
CA SER A 27 9.43 -5.88 14.76
C SER A 27 10.88 -6.37 14.80
N CYS A 28 11.43 -6.76 13.65
CA CYS A 28 12.81 -7.24 13.49
C CYS A 28 13.78 -6.15 13.03
N VAL A 29 13.31 -4.94 12.70
CA VAL A 29 14.14 -3.86 12.15
C VAL A 29 14.50 -2.86 13.26
N PRO A 30 15.77 -2.46 13.41
CA PRO A 30 16.15 -1.42 14.37
C PRO A 30 15.41 -0.10 14.10
N LYS A 31 14.75 0.46 15.13
CA LYS A 31 14.04 1.75 15.04
C LYS A 31 14.95 2.93 14.66
N SER A 32 16.26 2.80 14.84
CA SER A 32 17.27 3.79 14.42
C SER A 32 17.47 3.83 12.91
N CYS A 33 17.03 2.80 12.17
CA CYS A 33 17.10 2.80 10.72
C CYS A 33 16.10 3.81 10.16
N ALA A 34 16.57 4.86 9.48
CA ALA A 34 15.70 5.94 8.99
C ALA A 34 14.53 5.44 8.10
N VAL A 35 14.74 4.34 7.38
CA VAL A 35 13.72 3.69 6.54
C VAL A 35 12.57 3.10 7.35
N TYR A 36 12.75 2.79 8.65
CA TYR A 36 11.71 2.26 9.54
C TYR A 36 10.47 3.16 9.51
N ASN A 37 10.65 4.44 9.85
CA ASN A 37 9.54 5.40 9.92
C ASN A 37 8.98 5.76 8.55
N GLN A 38 9.78 5.60 7.49
CA GLN A 38 9.30 5.83 6.14
C GLN A 38 8.39 4.67 5.70
N PHE A 39 8.83 3.44 5.94
CA PHE A 39 8.10 2.23 5.61
C PHE A 39 6.76 2.14 6.37
N ASP A 40 6.78 2.40 7.69
CA ASP A 40 5.58 2.38 8.54
C ASP A 40 4.52 3.41 8.11
N ARG A 41 4.95 4.63 7.78
CA ARG A 41 4.04 5.68 7.27
C ARG A 41 3.51 5.35 5.88
N ALA A 42 4.37 4.84 4.99
CA ALA A 42 3.97 4.47 3.65
C ALA A 42 2.97 3.30 3.67
N SER A 43 3.21 2.25 4.47
CA SER A 43 2.30 1.10 4.58
C SER A 43 0.94 1.52 5.13
N THR A 44 0.92 2.36 6.17
CA THR A 44 -0.29 2.94 6.75
C THR A 44 -1.04 3.86 5.77
N SER A 45 -0.31 4.58 4.92
CA SER A 45 -0.89 5.51 3.94
C SER A 45 -1.74 4.81 2.87
N ILE A 46 -1.45 3.55 2.53
CA ILE A 46 -2.19 2.78 1.51
C ILE A 46 -3.68 2.61 1.91
N PRO A 47 -4.06 1.95 3.03
CA PRO A 47 -5.46 1.77 3.40
C PRO A 47 -6.16 3.10 3.67
N LEU A 48 -5.48 4.10 4.23
CA LEU A 48 -6.06 5.41 4.52
C LEU A 48 -6.50 6.12 3.23
N ASN A 49 -5.64 6.15 2.21
CA ASN A 49 -5.98 6.77 0.93
C ASN A 49 -7.01 5.95 0.14
N LEU A 50 -7.01 4.61 0.25
CA LEU A 50 -8.08 3.79 -0.33
C LEU A 50 -9.44 4.09 0.30
N ALA A 51 -9.50 4.22 1.62
CA ALA A 51 -10.73 4.53 2.34
C ALA A 51 -11.24 5.93 2.01
N GLU A 52 -10.36 6.94 2.06
CA GLU A 52 -10.72 8.32 1.76
C GLU A 52 -11.12 8.48 0.28
N GLY A 53 -10.36 7.88 -0.64
CA GLY A 53 -10.65 7.87 -2.06
C GLY A 53 -12.02 7.26 -2.34
N ASN A 54 -12.35 6.12 -1.74
CA ASN A 54 -13.65 5.48 -1.93
C ASN A 54 -14.84 6.31 -1.42
N GLY A 55 -14.60 7.26 -0.50
CA GLY A 55 -15.60 8.19 0.00
C GLY A 55 -15.83 9.44 -0.87
N LYS A 56 -15.00 9.71 -1.89
CA LYS A 56 -15.15 10.92 -2.71
C LYS A 56 -16.31 10.80 -3.70
N TYR A 57 -16.94 11.93 -4.05
CA TYR A 57 -18.09 11.95 -4.95
C TYR A 57 -17.69 11.84 -6.43
N THR A 58 -16.66 12.57 -6.84
CA THR A 58 -16.26 12.64 -8.25
C THR A 58 -15.25 11.55 -8.59
N SER A 59 -15.32 11.02 -9.81
CA SER A 59 -14.33 10.08 -10.33
C SER A 59 -12.91 10.63 -10.23
N ALA A 60 -12.71 11.91 -10.56
CA ALA A 60 -11.40 12.56 -10.54
C ALA A 60 -10.80 12.62 -9.12
N ASP A 61 -11.61 12.97 -8.12
CA ASP A 61 -11.15 12.99 -6.72
C ASP A 61 -10.85 11.59 -6.22
N ARG A 62 -11.73 10.60 -6.45
CA ARG A 62 -11.48 9.19 -6.07
C ARG A 62 -10.12 8.72 -6.57
N CYS A 63 -9.94 8.94 -7.87
CA CYS A 63 -8.75 8.64 -8.64
C CYS A 63 -7.47 9.28 -8.07
N ARG A 64 -7.51 10.55 -7.65
CA ARG A 64 -6.37 11.23 -7.02
C ARG A 64 -5.88 10.52 -5.75
N TYR A 65 -6.79 10.06 -4.90
CA TYR A 65 -6.41 9.31 -3.69
C TYR A 65 -5.90 7.91 -4.01
N PHE A 66 -6.47 7.25 -5.02
CA PHE A 66 -5.97 5.97 -5.49
C PHE A 66 -4.55 6.08 -6.07
N ASP A 67 -4.22 7.19 -6.75
CA ASP A 67 -2.84 7.45 -7.19
C ASP A 67 -1.88 7.62 -6.00
N ILE A 68 -2.31 8.29 -4.93
CA ILE A 68 -1.52 8.41 -3.70
C ILE A 68 -1.31 7.03 -3.06
N ALA A 69 -2.36 6.21 -2.95
CA ALA A 69 -2.24 4.85 -2.43
C ALA A 69 -1.27 4.00 -3.27
N ARG A 70 -1.31 4.13 -4.61
CA ARG A 70 -0.35 3.48 -5.51
C ARG A 70 1.07 3.99 -5.28
N GLY A 71 1.25 5.29 -5.10
CA GLY A 71 2.55 5.89 -4.76
C GLY A 71 3.11 5.32 -3.47
N SER A 72 2.29 5.26 -2.41
CA SER A 72 2.68 4.68 -1.12
C SER A 72 3.06 3.20 -1.23
N ALA A 73 2.35 2.41 -2.05
CA ALA A 73 2.69 1.01 -2.28
C ALA A 73 4.05 0.83 -2.99
N LEU A 74 4.37 1.71 -3.96
CA LEU A 74 5.67 1.72 -4.62
C LEU A 74 6.78 2.19 -3.68
N GLU A 75 6.50 3.17 -2.82
CA GLU A 75 7.41 3.61 -1.77
C GLU A 75 7.72 2.49 -0.78
N CYS A 76 6.70 1.70 -0.39
CA CYS A 76 6.91 0.50 0.42
C CYS A 76 7.85 -0.50 -0.25
N ALA A 77 7.67 -0.78 -1.54
CA ALA A 77 8.56 -1.69 -2.28
C ALA A 77 10.01 -1.18 -2.26
N ALA A 78 10.22 0.12 -2.50
CA ALA A 78 11.54 0.75 -2.41
C ALA A 78 12.12 0.72 -0.98
N CYS A 79 11.31 0.88 0.06
CA CYS A 79 11.75 0.72 1.44
C CYS A 79 12.24 -0.69 1.73
N LEU A 80 11.59 -1.73 1.18
CA LEU A 80 12.05 -3.11 1.30
C LEU A 80 13.42 -3.30 0.62
N ASP A 81 13.62 -2.71 -0.56
CA ASP A 81 14.93 -2.71 -1.23
C ASP A 81 16.02 -2.03 -0.37
N VAL A 82 15.69 -0.89 0.24
CA VAL A 82 16.61 -0.17 1.13
C VAL A 82 16.94 -0.98 2.39
N LEU A 83 15.97 -1.72 2.95
CA LEU A 83 16.21 -2.59 4.10
C LEU A 83 17.18 -3.73 3.76
N ILE A 84 17.05 -4.34 2.59
CA ILE A 84 18.02 -5.35 2.09
C ILE A 84 19.39 -4.70 1.90
N ALA A 85 19.46 -3.56 1.19
CA ALA A 85 20.72 -2.88 0.91
C ALA A 85 21.45 -2.39 2.17
N LYS A 86 20.74 -2.23 3.28
CA LYS A 86 21.28 -1.90 4.61
C LYS A 86 21.58 -3.14 5.46
N GLU A 87 21.43 -4.34 4.90
CA GLU A 87 21.61 -5.63 5.58
C GLU A 87 20.73 -5.77 6.83
N ALA A 88 19.60 -5.04 6.89
CA ALA A 88 18.68 -5.06 8.02
C ALA A 88 17.71 -6.25 7.95
N VAL A 89 17.46 -6.76 6.75
CA VAL A 89 16.61 -7.92 6.45
C VAL A 89 17.20 -8.68 5.25
N SER A 90 16.87 -9.96 5.10
CA SER A 90 17.25 -10.74 3.91
C SER A 90 16.21 -10.62 2.79
N ASP A 91 16.60 -10.97 1.57
CA ASP A 91 15.73 -11.01 0.40
C ASP A 91 14.52 -11.93 0.61
N GLU A 92 14.72 -13.09 1.24
CA GLU A 92 13.64 -14.05 1.51
C GLU A 92 12.59 -13.45 2.45
N LYS A 93 13.01 -12.63 3.42
CA LYS A 93 12.10 -12.00 4.38
C LYS A 93 11.17 -10.98 3.74
N VAL A 94 11.54 -10.39 2.60
CA VAL A 94 10.72 -9.33 1.96
C VAL A 94 9.91 -9.82 0.76
N LEU A 95 10.15 -11.06 0.31
CA LEU A 95 9.54 -11.61 -0.91
C LEU A 95 8.00 -11.57 -0.84
N GLU A 96 7.43 -12.12 0.23
CA GLU A 96 5.97 -12.12 0.46
C GLU A 96 5.39 -10.70 0.42
N GLY A 97 6.02 -9.76 1.11
CA GLY A 97 5.57 -8.36 1.11
C GLY A 97 5.61 -7.72 -0.28
N LYS A 98 6.63 -8.01 -1.08
CA LYS A 98 6.71 -7.55 -2.47
C LYS A 98 5.62 -8.16 -3.35
N GLU A 99 5.31 -9.43 -3.18
CA GLU A 99 4.20 -10.08 -3.90
C GLU A 99 2.85 -9.44 -3.55
N ILE A 100 2.59 -9.20 -2.26
CA ILE A 100 1.40 -8.50 -1.79
C ILE A 100 1.32 -7.08 -2.40
N LEU A 101 2.43 -6.35 -2.45
CA LEU A 101 2.48 -5.00 -3.04
C LEU A 101 2.20 -5.00 -4.55
N VAL A 102 2.74 -5.97 -5.30
CA VAL A 102 2.46 -6.13 -6.74
C VAL A 102 0.96 -6.36 -6.97
N GLU A 103 0.33 -7.21 -6.16
CA GLU A 103 -1.12 -7.40 -6.22
C GLU A 103 -1.88 -6.11 -5.90
N ILE A 104 -1.53 -5.42 -4.81
CA ILE A 104 -2.16 -4.15 -4.41
C ILE A 104 -2.06 -3.13 -5.55
N VAL A 105 -0.86 -2.92 -6.11
CA VAL A 105 -0.66 -1.97 -7.23
C VAL A 105 -1.52 -2.34 -8.43
N SER A 106 -1.58 -3.62 -8.79
CA SER A 106 -2.41 -4.11 -9.91
C SER A 106 -3.90 -3.85 -9.67
N MET A 107 -4.38 -4.08 -8.45
CA MET A 107 -5.77 -3.83 -8.07
C MET A 107 -6.09 -2.33 -8.03
N ILE A 108 -5.17 -1.48 -7.56
CA ILE A 108 -5.35 -0.03 -7.58
C ILE A 108 -5.44 0.49 -9.02
N VAL A 109 -4.58 0.01 -9.93
CA VAL A 109 -4.64 0.37 -11.35
C VAL A 109 -5.99 -0.03 -11.96
N GLY A 110 -6.46 -1.25 -11.67
CA GLY A 110 -7.79 -1.70 -12.09
C GLY A 110 -8.92 -0.82 -11.53
N LEU A 111 -8.82 -0.41 -10.26
CA LEU A 111 -9.78 0.47 -9.60
C LEU A 111 -9.78 1.89 -10.20
N ILE A 112 -8.62 2.43 -10.56
CA ILE A 112 -8.50 3.72 -11.24
C ILE A 112 -9.19 3.65 -12.61
N ARG A 113 -8.87 2.63 -13.41
CA ARG A 113 -9.44 2.44 -14.76
C ARG A 113 -10.96 2.27 -14.72
N SER A 114 -11.50 1.63 -13.69
CA SER A 114 -12.96 1.47 -13.54
C SER A 114 -13.67 2.78 -13.14
N ASN A 115 -12.96 3.71 -12.50
CA ASN A 115 -13.49 5.01 -12.10
C ASN A 115 -13.26 6.10 -13.14
N SER A 116 -12.24 5.97 -14.00
CA SER A 116 -11.95 6.92 -15.08
C SER A 116 -11.37 6.21 -16.30
N LYS A 117 -12.10 6.25 -17.41
CA LYS A 117 -11.70 5.61 -18.68
C LYS A 117 -10.56 6.34 -19.39
N ASP A 118 -10.39 7.62 -19.10
CA ASP A 118 -9.40 8.49 -19.77
C ASP A 118 -8.01 8.41 -19.13
N ARG A 119 -7.90 7.78 -17.95
CA ARG A 119 -6.62 7.61 -17.24
C ARG A 119 -6.03 6.24 -17.54
N THR A 120 -5.34 6.15 -18.68
CA THR A 120 -4.42 5.04 -18.99
C THR A 120 -3.15 5.19 -18.16
N VAL A 121 -3.11 4.48 -17.03
CA VAL A 121 -1.86 4.14 -16.31
C VAL A 121 -1.25 2.89 -16.95
#